data_AF-G8H2Q9-F1
#
_entry.id   AF-G8H2Q9-F1
#
_cell.length_a   1.000
_cell.length_b   1.000
_cell.length_c   1.000
_cell.angle_alpha   90.00
_cell.angle_beta   90.00
_cell.angle_gamma   90.00
#
_symmetry.space_group_name_H-M   'P 1'
#
loop_
_entity.id
_entity.type
_entity.pdbx_description
1 polymer ?
#
loop_
_entity_poly.entity_id
_entity_poly.type
_entity_poly.pdbx_seq_one_letter_code
_entity_poly.pdbx_strand_id
1 'polypeptide(L)'
;MATGDAHISLALQHCEAACLQALHDGKVEPFAGQCKRLFVEAAQALEGGHLSLATMSTVVKFANRVKEVSSMMVLLESSILEVHEDAVERSRQLLASPAPNHTASLTADAPADDQAHCAPYREWFVAHFSYPYPSPADKDHLL
;
A
#
# COMPACT_ATOMS: atom_id res chain seq x y z
N MET A 1 -1.63 -23.78 45.43
CA MET A 1 -2.51 -23.69 44.24
C MET A 1 -2.61 -22.28 43.66
N ALA A 2 -2.52 -21.19 44.44
CA ALA A 2 -2.68 -19.81 43.92
C ALA A 2 -1.52 -19.25 43.07
N THR A 3 -0.32 -19.81 43.16
CA THR A 3 0.89 -19.27 42.50
C THR A 3 0.95 -19.56 41.00
N GLY A 4 0.51 -20.75 40.56
CA GLY A 4 0.48 -21.14 39.15
C GLY A 4 -0.56 -20.35 38.35
N ASP A 5 -1.77 -20.23 38.89
CA ASP A 5 -2.85 -19.44 38.28
C ASP A 5 -2.47 -17.96 38.09
N ALA A 6 -1.88 -17.34 39.11
CA ALA A 6 -1.45 -15.95 39.05
C ALA A 6 -0.35 -15.72 38.01
N HIS A 7 0.60 -16.66 37.90
CA HIS A 7 1.69 -16.59 36.93
C HIS A 7 1.18 -16.68 35.49
N ILE A 8 0.32 -17.67 35.20
CA ILE A 8 -0.26 -17.85 33.86
C ILE A 8 -1.19 -16.70 33.48
N SER A 9 -1.95 -16.18 34.44
CA SER A 9 -2.83 -15.02 34.19
C SER A 9 -2.03 -13.76 33.84
N LEU A 10 -0.91 -13.52 34.53
CA LEU A 10 -0.02 -12.38 34.23
C LEU A 10 0.68 -12.57 32.88
N ALA A 11 1.10 -13.80 32.55
CA ALA A 11 1.70 -14.11 31.26
C ALA A 11 0.71 -13.95 30.09
N LEU A 12 -0.58 -14.28 30.29
CA LEU A 12 -1.65 -14.01 29.35
C LEU A 12 -1.81 -12.51 29.07
N GLN A 13 -1.87 -11.69 30.12
CA GLN A 13 -1.99 -10.22 29.97
C GLN A 13 -0.81 -9.62 29.22
N HIS A 14 0.42 -10.10 29.51
CA HIS A 14 1.59 -9.68 28.74
C HIS A 14 1.52 -10.11 27.27
N CYS A 15 1.04 -11.32 26.97
CA CYS A 15 0.86 -11.77 25.59
C CYS A 15 -0.20 -10.95 24.85
N GLU A 16 -1.30 -10.57 25.52
CA GLU A 16 -2.32 -9.68 24.93
C GLU A 16 -1.74 -8.30 24.59
N ALA A 17 -1.00 -7.70 25.52
CA ALA A 17 -0.32 -6.43 25.28
C ALA A 17 0.71 -6.53 24.13
N ALA A 18 1.50 -7.60 24.11
CA ALA A 18 2.47 -7.85 23.06
C ALA A 18 1.82 -8.09 21.68
N CYS A 19 0.63 -8.70 21.64
CA CYS A 19 -0.16 -8.86 20.42
C CYS A 19 -0.54 -7.48 19.83
N LEU A 20 -1.10 -6.60 20.66
CA LEU A 20 -1.50 -5.26 20.23
C LEU A 20 -0.29 -4.43 19.78
N GLN A 21 0.83 -4.53 20.50
CA GLN A 21 2.08 -3.89 20.12
C GLN A 21 2.61 -4.42 18.78
N ALA A 22 2.58 -5.74 18.58
CA ALA A 22 3.02 -6.37 17.33
C ALA A 22 2.16 -5.95 16.13
N LEU A 23 0.85 -5.78 16.32
CA LEU A 23 -0.06 -5.26 15.31
C LEU A 23 0.23 -3.80 14.97
N HIS A 24 0.67 -3.00 15.94
CA HIS A 24 1.05 -1.61 15.72
C HIS A 24 2.40 -1.48 15.01
N ASP A 25 3.42 -2.20 15.49
CA ASP A 25 4.80 -2.08 15.04
C ASP A 25 5.11 -2.96 13.80
N GLY A 26 4.19 -3.84 13.41
CA GLY A 26 4.37 -4.83 12.34
C GLY A 26 5.34 -5.97 12.67
N LYS A 27 5.76 -6.10 13.93
CA LYS A 27 6.78 -7.08 14.38
C LYS A 27 6.12 -8.24 15.11
N VAL A 28 5.80 -9.30 14.37
CA VAL A 28 5.01 -10.44 14.88
C VAL A 28 5.87 -11.55 15.53
N GLU A 29 7.14 -11.66 15.13
CA GLU A 29 8.11 -12.64 15.63
C GLU A 29 8.21 -12.71 17.18
N PRO A 30 8.41 -11.59 17.90
CA PRO A 30 8.50 -11.61 19.37
C PRO A 30 7.22 -12.10 20.05
N PHE A 31 6.05 -11.75 19.49
CA PHE A 31 4.75 -12.17 19.99
C PHE A 31 4.55 -13.69 19.82
N ALA A 32 4.87 -14.23 18.65
CA ALA A 32 4.77 -15.67 18.39
C ALA A 32 5.63 -16.50 19.38
N GLY A 33 6.86 -16.04 19.65
CA GLY A 33 7.74 -16.65 20.64
C GLY A 33 7.20 -16.59 22.08
N GLN A 34 6.51 -15.52 22.45
CA GLN A 34 5.86 -15.39 23.77
C GLN A 34 4.66 -16.33 23.90
N CYS A 35 3.78 -16.39 22.90
CA CYS A 35 2.65 -17.33 22.87
C CYS A 35 3.12 -18.79 23.00
N LYS A 36 4.17 -19.16 22.26
CA LYS A 36 4.73 -20.52 22.36
C LYS A 36 5.18 -20.86 23.77
N ARG A 37 5.89 -19.95 24.44
CA ARG A 37 6.34 -20.14 25.84
C ARG A 37 5.16 -20.27 26.79
N LEU A 38 4.18 -19.36 26.70
CA LEU A 38 2.97 -19.39 27.51
C LEU A 38 2.23 -20.73 27.41
N PHE A 39 2.04 -21.26 26.19
CA PHE A 39 1.32 -22.52 26.02
C PHE A 39 2.09 -23.73 26.54
N VAL A 40 3.42 -23.73 26.42
CA VAL A 40 4.28 -24.78 27.01
C VAL A 40 4.22 -24.73 28.54
N GLU A 41 4.34 -23.54 29.13
CA GLU A 41 4.27 -23.34 30.58
C GLU A 41 2.89 -23.70 31.13
N ALA A 42 1.82 -23.33 30.42
CA ALA A 42 0.45 -23.69 30.78
C ALA A 42 0.22 -25.21 30.71
N ALA A 43 0.77 -25.90 29.70
CA ALA A 43 0.67 -27.35 29.60
C ALA A 43 1.38 -28.05 30.76
N GLN A 44 2.60 -27.63 31.09
CA GLN A 44 3.37 -28.16 32.22
C GLN A 44 2.67 -27.90 33.56
N ALA A 45 2.13 -26.70 33.76
CA ALA A 45 1.39 -26.36 34.97
C ALA A 45 0.08 -27.17 35.09
N LEU A 46 -0.54 -27.54 33.98
CA LEU A 46 -1.75 -28.36 33.95
C LEU A 46 -1.43 -29.81 34.33
N GLU A 47 -0.38 -30.39 33.74
CA GLU A 47 0.11 -31.73 34.08
C GLU A 47 0.51 -31.85 35.56
N GLY A 48 1.08 -30.78 36.13
CA GLY A 48 1.41 -30.69 37.55
C GLY A 48 0.23 -30.44 38.49
N GLY A 49 -0.99 -30.28 37.98
CA GLY A 49 -2.18 -29.97 38.78
C GLY A 49 -2.12 -28.58 39.44
N HIS A 50 -1.35 -27.65 38.87
CA HIS A 50 -1.12 -26.30 39.38
C HIS A 50 -2.05 -25.24 38.78
N LEU A 51 -2.87 -25.63 37.81
CA LEU A 51 -3.84 -24.77 37.13
C LEU A 51 -5.27 -25.08 37.57
N SER A 52 -6.03 -24.04 37.89
CA SER A 52 -7.47 -24.16 38.04
C SER A 52 -8.16 -24.28 36.69
N LEU A 53 -9.36 -24.87 36.71
CA LEU A 53 -10.21 -25.02 35.52
C LEU A 53 -10.61 -23.66 34.93
N ALA A 54 -10.73 -22.63 35.77
CA ALA A 54 -11.02 -21.26 35.34
C ALA A 54 -9.86 -20.69 34.50
N THR A 55 -8.62 -20.77 35.00
CA THR A 55 -7.43 -20.30 34.26
C THR A 55 -7.23 -21.09 32.97
N MET A 56 -7.41 -22.41 33.01
CA MET A 56 -7.35 -23.26 31.82
C MET A 56 -8.36 -22.80 30.75
N SER A 57 -9.61 -22.50 31.15
CA SER A 57 -10.62 -21.98 30.22
C SER A 57 -10.16 -20.68 29.56
N THR A 58 -9.52 -19.78 30.32
CA THR A 58 -8.99 -18.51 29.80
C THR A 58 -7.86 -18.74 28.81
N VAL A 59 -6.91 -19.64 29.10
CA VAL A 59 -5.82 -19.99 28.18
C VAL A 59 -6.37 -20.55 26.86
N VAL A 60 -7.35 -21.44 26.91
CA VAL A 60 -7.99 -22.01 25.71
C VAL A 60 -8.70 -20.94 24.89
N LYS A 61 -9.45 -20.04 25.54
CA LYS A 61 -10.11 -18.91 24.86
C LYS A 61 -9.08 -18.01 24.17
N PHE A 62 -7.97 -17.72 24.84
CA PHE A 62 -6.89 -16.93 24.26
C PHE A 62 -6.27 -17.64 23.05
N ALA A 63 -5.93 -18.92 23.16
CA ALA A 63 -5.38 -19.70 22.04
C ALA A 63 -6.31 -19.72 20.82
N ASN A 64 -7.62 -19.89 21.03
CA ASN A 64 -8.61 -19.84 19.95
C ASN A 64 -8.64 -18.47 19.27
N ARG A 65 -8.61 -17.37 20.04
CA ARG A 65 -8.56 -16.01 19.48
C ARG A 65 -7.29 -15.79 18.67
N VAL A 66 -6.14 -16.21 19.17
CA VAL A 66 -4.88 -16.11 18.43
C VAL A 66 -4.95 -16.88 17.11
N LYS A 67 -5.52 -18.09 17.12
CA LYS A 67 -5.76 -18.89 15.91
C LYS A 67 -6.67 -18.17 14.92
N GLU A 68 -7.81 -17.66 15.38
CA GLU A 68 -8.78 -16.95 14.53
C GLU A 68 -8.16 -15.72 13.88
N VAL A 69 -7.54 -14.85 14.69
CA VAL A 69 -6.91 -13.61 14.20
C VAL A 69 -5.79 -13.91 13.23
N SER A 70 -4.87 -14.82 13.58
CA SER A 70 -3.76 -15.20 12.68
C SER A 70 -4.25 -15.80 11.36
N SER A 71 -5.29 -16.63 11.39
CA SER A 71 -5.88 -17.18 10.16
C SER A 71 -6.48 -16.08 9.28
N MET A 72 -7.18 -15.11 9.87
CA MET A 72 -7.73 -13.96 9.14
C MET A 72 -6.62 -13.07 8.57
N MET A 73 -5.51 -12.89 9.29
CA MET A 73 -4.36 -12.13 8.78
C MET A 73 -3.71 -12.79 7.56
N VAL A 74 -3.58 -14.12 7.54
CA VAL A 74 -3.05 -14.87 6.38
C VAL A 74 -3.99 -14.74 5.17
N LEU A 75 -5.31 -14.78 5.40
CA LEU A 75 -6.28 -14.54 4.33
C LEU A 75 -6.17 -13.11 3.78
N LEU A 76 -6.03 -12.12 4.66
CA LEU A 76 -5.87 -10.73 4.27
C LEU A 76 -4.58 -10.50 3.47
N GLU A 77 -3.47 -11.13 3.87
CA GLU A 77 -2.21 -11.09 3.12
C GLU A 77 -2.41 -11.61 1.69
N SER A 78 -3.14 -12.72 1.54
CA SER A 78 -3.47 -13.27 0.21
C SER A 78 -4.28 -12.27 -0.63
N SER A 79 -5.31 -11.64 -0.05
CA SER A 79 -6.09 -10.62 -0.76
C SER A 79 -5.29 -9.38 -1.11
N ILE A 80 -4.34 -8.96 -0.26
CA ILE A 80 -3.45 -7.83 -0.56
C ILE A 80 -2.59 -8.14 -1.78
N LEU A 81 -2.04 -9.35 -1.86
CA LEU A 81 -1.24 -9.78 -3.02
C LEU A 81 -2.08 -9.80 -4.31
N GLU A 82 -3.31 -10.32 -4.26
CA GLU A 82 -4.22 -10.31 -5.40
C GLU A 82 -4.52 -8.89 -5.90
N VAL A 83 -4.82 -7.97 -4.97
CA VAL A 83 -5.05 -6.56 -5.31
C VAL A 83 -3.80 -5.91 -5.90
N HIS A 84 -2.62 -6.21 -5.37
CA HIS A 84 -1.37 -5.70 -5.91
C HIS A 84 -1.15 -6.16 -7.36
N GLU A 85 -1.30 -7.47 -7.63
CA GLU A 85 -1.14 -8.02 -8.98
C GLU A 85 -2.15 -7.42 -9.97
N ASP A 86 -3.43 -7.33 -9.60
CA ASP A 86 -4.46 -6.71 -10.43
C ASP A 86 -4.18 -5.22 -10.69
N ALA A 87 -3.72 -4.47 -9.68
CA ALA A 87 -3.36 -3.07 -9.85
C ALA A 87 -2.15 -2.89 -10.79
N VAL A 88 -1.12 -3.74 -10.67
CA VAL A 88 0.04 -3.74 -11.56
C VAL A 88 -0.37 -4.06 -12.99
N GLU A 89 -1.21 -5.07 -13.19
CA GLU A 89 -1.66 -5.48 -14.51
C GLU A 89 -2.53 -4.40 -15.18
N ARG A 90 -3.48 -3.81 -14.46
CA ARG A 90 -4.26 -2.67 -14.97
C ARG A 90 -3.38 -1.48 -15.31
N SER A 91 -2.38 -1.19 -14.49
CA SER A 91 -1.43 -0.10 -14.75
C SER A 91 -0.64 -0.37 -16.04
N ARG A 92 -0.19 -1.61 -16.25
CA ARG A 92 0.47 -2.00 -17.51
C ARG A 92 -0.45 -1.83 -18.70
N GLN A 93 -1.71 -2.25 -18.60
CA GLN A 93 -2.68 -2.10 -19.70
C GLN A 93 -2.94 -0.63 -20.04
N LEU A 94 -3.09 0.24 -19.03
CA LEU A 94 -3.27 1.67 -19.24
C LEU A 94 -2.06 2.33 -19.91
N LEU A 95 -0.84 1.93 -19.52
CA LEU A 95 0.40 2.47 -20.09
C LEU A 95 0.75 1.87 -21.46
N ALA A 96 0.37 0.62 -21.71
CA ALA A 96 0.60 -0.07 -22.97
C ALA A 96 -0.45 0.28 -24.04
N SER A 97 -1.62 0.77 -23.63
CA SER A 97 -2.61 1.28 -24.57
C SER A 97 -2.03 2.53 -25.23
N PRO A 98 -1.73 2.54 -26.54
CA PRO A 98 -1.40 3.78 -27.22
C PRO A 98 -2.56 4.74 -26.95
N ALA A 99 -2.24 5.99 -26.59
CA ALA A 99 -3.23 7.04 -26.49
C ALA A 99 -4.16 6.90 -27.71
N PRO A 100 -5.50 6.88 -27.54
CA PRO A 100 -6.39 6.84 -28.69
C PRO A 100 -5.88 7.93 -29.61
N ASN A 101 -5.54 7.56 -30.85
CA ASN A 101 -4.95 8.45 -31.83
C ASN A 101 -5.87 9.67 -32.00
N HIS A 102 -5.71 10.67 -31.15
CA HIS A 102 -6.12 12.04 -31.36
C HIS A 102 -5.10 12.71 -32.30
N THR A 103 -4.57 11.94 -33.25
CA THR A 103 -4.17 12.42 -34.55
C THR A 103 -5.36 12.27 -35.51
N ALA A 104 -6.55 12.65 -35.07
CA ALA A 104 -7.33 13.51 -35.95
C ALA A 104 -6.57 14.85 -35.95
N SER A 105 -5.47 14.89 -36.72
CA SER A 105 -4.95 16.14 -37.21
C SER A 105 -6.16 16.80 -37.85
N LEU A 106 -6.69 17.83 -37.21
CA LEU A 106 -7.65 18.72 -37.81
C LEU A 106 -6.91 19.36 -38.98
N THR A 107 -6.85 18.65 -40.12
CA THR A 107 -6.64 19.23 -41.44
C THR A 107 -7.95 19.91 -41.85
N ALA A 108 -8.53 20.68 -40.93
CA ALA A 108 -9.27 21.84 -41.34
C ALA A 108 -8.16 22.82 -41.68
N ASP A 109 -7.85 22.96 -42.97
CA ASP A 109 -7.08 24.10 -43.43
C ASP A 109 -7.68 25.33 -42.77
N ALA A 110 -6.91 25.97 -41.88
CA ALA A 110 -7.29 27.24 -41.31
C ALA A 110 -7.64 28.16 -42.50
N PRO A 111 -8.70 28.99 -42.42
CA PRO A 111 -9.10 29.86 -43.51
C PRO A 111 -7.85 30.54 -44.09
N ALA A 112 -7.67 30.50 -45.41
CA ALA A 112 -6.45 30.99 -46.06
C ALA A 112 -6.09 32.44 -45.66
N ASP A 113 -7.09 33.22 -45.26
CA ASP A 113 -6.97 34.58 -44.72
C ASP A 113 -6.17 34.64 -43.41
N ASP A 114 -6.40 33.72 -42.46
CA ASP A 114 -5.69 33.66 -41.18
C ASP A 114 -4.22 33.20 -41.36
N GLN A 115 -3.93 32.46 -42.43
CA GLN A 115 -2.57 32.03 -42.74
C GLN A 115 -1.73 33.13 -43.40
N ALA A 116 -2.32 33.94 -44.27
CA ALA A 116 -1.60 35.02 -44.97
C ALA A 116 -1.08 36.09 -43.98
N HIS A 117 -1.88 36.44 -42.98
CA HIS A 117 -1.49 37.41 -41.94
C HIS A 117 -0.43 36.87 -40.97
N CYS A 118 -0.40 35.55 -40.75
CA CYS A 118 0.58 34.92 -39.86
C CYS A 118 1.84 34.42 -40.58
N ALA A 119 1.87 34.44 -41.92
CA ALA A 119 2.97 33.88 -42.72
C ALA A 119 4.33 34.53 -42.40
N PRO A 120 4.45 35.87 -42.31
CA PRO A 120 5.73 36.52 -42.00
C PRO A 120 6.28 36.11 -40.63
N TYR A 121 5.40 36.01 -39.63
CA TYR A 121 5.78 35.59 -38.28
C TYR A 121 6.24 34.13 -38.22
N ARG A 122 5.55 33.24 -38.96
CA ARG A 122 5.92 31.82 -39.04
C ARG A 122 7.28 31.63 -39.71
N GLU A 123 7.52 32.29 -40.83
CA GLU A 123 8.80 32.22 -41.55
C GLU A 123 9.96 32.75 -40.70
N TRP A 124 9.74 33.88 -40.00
CA TRP A 124 10.74 34.44 -39.09
C TRP A 124 11.05 33.49 -37.93
N PHE A 125 10.03 32.88 -37.32
CA PHE A 125 10.20 31.94 -36.21
C PHE A 125 10.97 30.69 -36.63
N VAL A 126 10.71 30.14 -37.82
CA VAL A 126 11.48 29.00 -38.35
C VAL A 126 12.93 29.39 -38.60
N ALA A 127 13.18 30.58 -39.15
CA ALA A 127 14.53 31.08 -39.40
C ALA A 127 15.32 31.38 -38.10
N HIS A 128 14.64 31.78 -37.03
CA HIS A 128 15.24 32.22 -35.77
C HIS A 128 14.92 31.28 -34.60
N PHE A 129 14.77 29.99 -34.86
CA PHE A 129 14.33 29.00 -33.87
C PHE A 129 15.21 28.97 -32.60
N SER A 130 16.51 29.26 -32.74
CA SER A 130 17.43 29.34 -31.60
C SER A 130 17.23 30.58 -30.73
N TYR A 131 16.62 31.65 -31.25
CA TYR A 131 16.31 32.90 -30.57
C TYR A 131 14.95 33.46 -31.04
N PRO A 132 13.83 32.88 -30.58
CA PRO A 132 12.51 33.10 -31.19
C PRO A 132 11.82 34.41 -30.78
N TYR A 133 12.58 35.39 -30.29
CA TYR A 133 12.04 36.66 -29.79
C TYR A 133 12.50 37.80 -30.71
N PRO A 134 11.61 38.33 -31.58
CA PRO A 134 11.97 39.41 -32.51
C PRO A 134 12.30 40.69 -31.74
N SER A 135 13.32 41.40 -32.19
CA SER A 135 13.67 42.71 -31.66
C SER A 135 12.58 43.74 -32.01
N PRO A 136 12.55 44.91 -31.37
CA PRO A 136 11.56 45.95 -31.69
C PRO A 136 11.55 46.33 -33.18
N ALA A 137 12.71 46.35 -33.85
CA ALA A 137 12.80 46.65 -35.28
C ALA A 137 12.24 45.52 -36.17
N ASP A 138 12.35 44.27 -35.72
CA ASP A 138 11.81 43.11 -36.44
C ASP A 138 10.28 43.07 -36.35
N LYS A 139 9.70 43.54 -35.24
CA LYS A 139 8.25 43.57 -35.04
C LYS A 139 7.52 44.48 -36.03
N ASP A 140 8.13 45.60 -36.41
CA ASP A 140 7.58 46.54 -37.40
C ASP A 140 7.49 45.93 -38.81
N HIS A 141 8.22 44.84 -39.07
CA HIS A 141 8.21 44.11 -40.35
C HIS A 141 7.36 42.82 -40.29
N LEU A 142 6.91 42.42 -39.10
CA LEU A 142 6.16 41.18 -38.85
C LEU A 142 4.68 41.42 -38.50
N LEU A 143 4.27 42.68 -38.31
CA LEU A 143 2.92 43.14 -37.99
C LEU A 143 2.40 44.09 -39.08
#